data_AF-A0A222P0E6-F1
#
_entry.id   AF-A0A222P0E6-F1
#
_cell.length_a   1.000
_cell.length_b   1.000
_cell.length_c   1.000
_cell.angle_alpha   90.00
_cell.angle_beta   90.00
_cell.angle_gamma   90.00
#
_symmetry.space_group_name_H-M   'P 1'
#
loop_
_entity.id
_entity.type
_entity.pdbx_description
1 polymer ?
#
loop_
_entity_poly.entity_id
_entity_poly.type
_entity_poly.pdbx_seq_one_letter_code
_entity_poly.pdbx_strand_id
1 'polypeptide(L)'
;MFTPDGQPADKIDKIMLLSLWVKALRKERAQIKDSLQKLQTIITAGMGQPTYPVSAHTIDFFLVYWKHLEKLVKDAQNNLDEIKEAAAIDYGHPQGDEEARTLMAEAMTAWYKKEIKPEHILFTTGGAGGLRVVFEALHERYKDIPLHRIITPFPYYGLYGDYPKHRLHPIEVMKEPGFRLTAEALEKSIIDAYALGKIDGGIPKAVLICNPSNPLGTVISEAEFKKIAEVLRKYPDLHIIFDEAYTEMTYVELPSFLQIAPDLQHRTVIMRSATKGLSMAGERMAMLLTADPKLMNELLTINISISGHAPRSLQMAYAHTMKNITEKEKEDLKNFYKEKVDYVTDRLKKMGAEISDPNYKVEGTFYVLADFSDMFNLEIPEEAVRALGKKGKVTTDEELTYYLLFKDSIMIAPLSYYGVSEKAGLMRITCSKNLKELKEVMDRLESTLLEARQARKTELLTHNYQQLQKIGDPTLYEEINSRLNQITHKTGDCLSYKSQLKELNSLHHTIMKTLLHDSPEPKIFPEEKEKERILAPRFFNTGEVSCVKKQVDKEWEEFLDKTFGKEGTVRKLMAGLSADERLEIVPWREHLASRPPLA
;
A
#
# COMPACT_ATOMS: atom_id res chain seq x y z
N MET A 1 11.34 -16.28 5.41
CA MET A 1 11.58 -16.01 3.97
C MET A 1 13.07 -15.97 3.68
N PHE A 2 13.44 -16.35 2.46
CA PHE A 2 14.84 -16.43 2.02
C PHE A 2 15.06 -15.70 0.69
N THR A 3 16.31 -15.31 0.44
CA THR A 3 16.79 -14.84 -0.86
C THR A 3 16.93 -16.02 -1.84
N PRO A 4 17.08 -15.76 -3.16
CA PRO A 4 17.36 -16.82 -4.13
C PRO A 4 18.60 -17.68 -3.80
N ASP A 5 19.58 -17.09 -3.12
CA ASP A 5 20.81 -17.77 -2.68
C ASP A 5 20.67 -18.46 -1.31
N GLY A 6 19.44 -18.59 -0.80
CA GLY A 6 19.12 -19.29 0.45
C GLY A 6 19.47 -18.53 1.74
N GLN A 7 19.77 -17.22 1.66
CA GLN A 7 20.08 -16.41 2.84
C GLN A 7 18.80 -15.88 3.51
N PRO A 8 18.79 -15.63 4.82
CA PRO A 8 17.68 -14.94 5.48
C PRO A 8 17.38 -13.58 4.84
N ALA A 9 16.10 -13.24 4.70
CA ALA A 9 15.66 -12.03 4.00
C ALA A 9 14.73 -11.12 4.84
N ASP A 10 14.79 -11.22 6.16
CA ASP A 10 13.93 -10.51 7.11
C ASP A 10 14.09 -8.98 7.11
N LYS A 11 15.26 -8.47 6.66
CA LYS A 11 15.55 -7.03 6.59
C LYS A 11 15.49 -6.44 5.18
N ILE A 12 15.21 -7.26 4.16
CA ILE A 12 15.15 -6.79 2.77
C ILE A 12 13.75 -6.23 2.53
N ASP A 13 13.65 -5.07 1.86
CA ASP A 13 12.36 -4.57 1.38
C ASP A 13 11.62 -5.66 0.61
N LYS A 14 10.36 -5.91 0.97
CA LYS A 14 9.62 -7.08 0.50
C LYS A 14 9.36 -7.04 -1.01
N ILE A 15 9.20 -5.86 -1.60
CA ILE A 15 9.04 -5.69 -3.04
C ILE A 15 10.39 -5.92 -3.76
N MET A 16 11.50 -5.45 -3.19
CA MET A 16 12.83 -5.74 -3.70
C MET A 16 13.16 -7.24 -3.63
N LEU A 17 12.76 -7.93 -2.55
CA LEU A 17 12.92 -9.38 -2.43
C LEU A 17 12.17 -10.13 -3.54
N LEU A 18 10.91 -9.77 -3.82
CA LEU A 18 10.18 -10.30 -4.97
C LEU A 18 10.92 -10.03 -6.28
N SER A 19 11.49 -8.84 -6.46
CA SER A 19 12.28 -8.54 -7.66
C SER A 19 13.55 -9.38 -7.77
N LEU A 20 14.20 -9.74 -6.67
CA LEU A 20 15.35 -10.66 -6.68
C LEU A 20 14.92 -12.05 -7.13
N TRP A 21 13.80 -12.55 -6.61
CA TRP A 21 13.21 -13.83 -7.04
C TRP A 21 12.82 -13.83 -8.53
N VAL A 22 12.20 -12.76 -9.04
CA VAL A 22 11.91 -12.65 -10.49
C VAL A 22 13.18 -12.76 -11.32
N LYS A 23 14.28 -12.10 -10.92
CA LYS A 23 15.56 -12.17 -11.65
C LYS A 23 16.14 -13.58 -11.63
N ALA A 24 16.14 -14.24 -10.47
CA ALA A 24 16.64 -15.60 -10.33
C ALA A 24 15.83 -16.59 -11.17
N LEU A 25 14.50 -16.57 -11.05
CA LEU A 25 13.61 -17.44 -11.82
C LEU A 25 13.76 -17.23 -13.34
N ARG A 26 13.91 -15.99 -13.82
CA ARG A 26 14.20 -15.73 -15.25
C ARG A 26 15.50 -16.37 -15.71
N LYS A 27 16.56 -16.28 -14.89
CA LYS A 27 17.87 -16.87 -15.19
C LYS A 27 17.80 -18.40 -15.23
N GLU A 28 17.15 -19.01 -14.25
CA GLU A 28 16.95 -20.46 -14.17
C GLU A 28 16.16 -20.97 -15.39
N ARG A 29 15.06 -20.31 -15.73
CA ARG A 29 14.22 -20.68 -16.88
C ARG A 29 14.95 -20.53 -18.22
N ALA A 30 15.85 -19.55 -18.35
CA ALA A 30 16.65 -19.36 -19.56
C ALA A 30 17.70 -20.48 -19.76
N GLN A 31 18.05 -21.24 -18.71
CA GLN A 31 19.00 -22.35 -18.79
C GLN A 31 18.33 -23.68 -19.21
N ILE A 32 17.00 -23.74 -19.18
CA ILE A 32 16.25 -24.93 -19.58
C ILE A 32 16.22 -25.01 -21.11
N LYS A 33 17.00 -25.95 -21.66
CA LYS A 33 17.19 -26.15 -23.12
C LYS A 33 16.07 -26.96 -23.80
N ASP A 34 15.11 -27.46 -23.03
CA ASP A 34 14.11 -28.38 -23.55
C ASP A 34 13.01 -27.62 -24.33
N SER A 35 12.90 -27.91 -25.62
CA SER A 35 11.92 -27.28 -26.52
C SER A 35 10.47 -27.67 -26.20
N LEU A 36 10.27 -28.72 -25.39
CA LEU A 36 8.95 -29.18 -24.96
C LEU A 36 8.42 -28.44 -23.72
N GLN A 37 9.28 -27.82 -22.92
CA GLN A 37 8.90 -26.99 -21.77
C GLN A 37 8.95 -25.50 -22.13
N LYS A 38 7.94 -25.02 -22.86
CA LYS A 38 7.72 -23.56 -23.00
C LYS A 38 7.29 -23.00 -21.64
N LEU A 39 8.26 -22.57 -20.84
CA LEU A 39 8.00 -21.92 -19.56
C LEU A 39 7.37 -20.55 -19.81
N GLN A 40 6.30 -20.25 -19.07
CA GLN A 40 5.62 -18.97 -19.18
C GLN A 40 6.57 -17.82 -18.80
N THR A 41 6.48 -16.72 -19.54
CA THR A 41 7.20 -15.48 -19.21
C THR A 41 6.70 -14.92 -17.89
N ILE A 42 7.62 -14.52 -17.01
CA ILE A 42 7.27 -13.85 -15.75
C ILE A 42 6.88 -12.41 -16.02
N ILE A 43 5.62 -12.07 -15.72
CA ILE A 43 5.08 -10.72 -15.85
C ILE A 43 5.12 -10.04 -14.48
N THR A 44 5.61 -8.80 -14.46
CA THR A 44 5.78 -8.00 -13.23
C THR A 44 4.74 -6.90 -13.18
N ALA A 45 3.80 -7.02 -12.25
CA ALA A 45 2.71 -6.07 -12.00
C ALA A 45 2.60 -5.66 -10.51
N GLY A 46 3.62 -5.94 -9.68
CA GLY A 46 3.63 -5.51 -8.27
C GLY A 46 4.44 -4.25 -7.98
N MET A 47 5.40 -3.90 -8.85
CA MET A 47 6.27 -2.73 -8.69
C MET A 47 5.84 -1.58 -9.59
N GLY A 48 5.80 -0.37 -9.03
CA GLY A 48 5.40 0.84 -9.71
C GLY A 48 6.42 1.36 -10.73
N GLN A 49 6.39 0.85 -11.97
CA GLN A 49 7.29 1.27 -13.05
C GLN A 49 6.50 2.05 -14.12
N PRO A 50 6.78 3.34 -14.37
CA PRO A 50 6.18 4.05 -15.49
C PRO A 50 6.67 3.49 -16.82
N THR A 51 5.82 3.52 -17.84
CA THR A 51 6.09 3.00 -19.20
C THR A 51 5.68 3.96 -20.31
N TYR A 52 5.05 5.08 -19.97
CA TYR A 52 4.84 6.17 -20.92
C TYR A 52 6.22 6.68 -21.39
N PRO A 53 6.39 7.05 -22.67
CA PRO A 53 7.65 7.61 -23.15
C PRO A 53 8.11 8.81 -22.31
N VAL A 54 9.42 8.94 -22.12
CA VAL A 54 9.99 10.15 -21.50
C VAL A 54 9.66 11.38 -22.36
N SER A 55 9.41 12.52 -21.73
CA SER A 55 9.04 13.75 -22.44
C SER A 55 10.10 14.17 -23.46
N ALA A 56 9.66 14.65 -24.63
CA ALA A 56 10.54 15.21 -25.64
C ALA A 56 11.35 16.40 -25.12
N HIS A 57 10.80 17.21 -24.20
CA HIS A 57 11.52 18.31 -23.55
C HIS A 57 12.69 17.83 -22.70
N THR A 58 12.53 16.70 -22.01
CA THR A 58 13.62 16.08 -21.24
C THR A 58 14.73 15.60 -22.19
N ILE A 59 14.35 14.94 -23.29
CA ILE A 59 15.30 14.45 -24.29
C ILE A 59 16.06 15.62 -24.93
N ASP A 60 15.34 16.67 -25.35
CA ASP A 60 15.91 17.85 -25.99
C ASP A 60 16.92 18.53 -25.08
N PHE A 61 16.57 18.73 -23.80
CA PHE A 61 17.49 19.27 -22.81
C PHE A 61 18.77 18.42 -22.71
N PHE A 62 18.65 17.09 -22.58
CA PHE A 62 19.83 16.24 -22.50
C PHE A 62 20.68 16.30 -23.76
N LEU A 63 20.07 16.32 -24.96
CA LEU A 63 20.83 16.45 -26.21
C LEU A 63 21.61 17.77 -26.26
N VAL A 64 21.01 18.88 -25.81
CA VAL A 64 21.70 20.17 -25.70
C VAL A 64 22.85 20.11 -24.68
N TYR A 65 22.59 19.55 -23.50
CA TYR A 65 23.58 19.38 -22.44
C TYR A 65 24.79 18.55 -22.91
N TRP A 66 24.56 17.42 -23.57
CA TRP A 66 25.65 16.56 -24.07
C TRP A 66 26.40 17.19 -25.25
N LYS A 67 25.73 17.94 -26.13
CA LYS A 67 26.38 18.72 -27.19
C LYS A 67 27.28 19.82 -26.63
N HIS A 68 26.87 20.44 -25.52
CA HIS A 68 27.73 21.42 -24.83
C HIS A 68 29.01 20.75 -24.31
N LEU A 69 28.90 19.58 -23.68
CA LEU A 69 30.07 18.82 -23.23
C LEU A 69 30.95 18.35 -24.41
N GLU A 70 30.35 17.93 -25.52
CA GLU A 70 31.09 17.58 -26.74
C GLU A 70 31.87 18.79 -27.28
N LYS A 71 31.26 19.99 -27.26
CA LYS A 71 31.93 21.23 -27.65
C LYS A 71 33.13 21.52 -26.74
N LEU A 72 32.97 21.39 -25.42
CA LEU A 72 34.07 21.58 -24.47
C LEU A 72 35.25 20.65 -24.78
N VAL A 73 34.98 19.40 -25.17
CA VAL A 73 36.03 18.46 -25.59
C VAL A 73 36.72 18.90 -26.89
N LYS A 74 35.97 19.42 -27.87
CA LYS A 74 36.55 19.94 -29.13
C LYS A 74 37.40 21.19 -28.89
N ASP A 75 36.94 22.09 -28.03
CA ASP A 75 37.66 23.30 -27.65
C ASP A 75 38.95 22.91 -26.88
N ALA A 76 38.90 21.90 -26.01
CA ALA A 76 40.05 21.31 -25.32
C ALA A 76 41.15 20.83 -26.27
N GLN A 77 40.75 20.18 -27.36
CA GLN A 77 41.68 19.63 -28.36
C GLN A 77 42.42 20.72 -29.13
N ASN A 78 41.78 21.89 -29.28
CA ASN A 78 42.38 23.04 -29.97
C ASN A 78 43.29 23.85 -29.04
N ASN A 79 42.84 24.17 -27.83
CA ASN A 79 43.62 24.89 -26.83
C ASN A 79 43.19 24.53 -25.39
N LEU A 80 43.96 23.66 -24.74
CA LEU A 80 43.68 23.21 -23.38
C LEU A 80 43.76 24.35 -22.34
N ASP A 81 44.56 25.38 -22.59
CA ASP A 81 44.73 26.50 -21.64
C ASP A 81 43.52 27.45 -21.63
N GLU A 82 42.73 27.50 -22.70
CA GLU A 82 41.50 28.34 -22.77
C GLU A 82 40.31 27.75 -21.99
N ILE A 83 40.33 26.46 -21.69
CA ILE A 83 39.19 25.75 -21.07
C ILE A 83 39.50 25.14 -19.71
N LYS A 84 40.75 25.25 -19.23
CA LYS A 84 41.26 24.57 -18.02
C LYS A 84 40.42 24.83 -16.77
N GLU A 85 39.87 26.04 -16.62
CA GLU A 85 39.04 26.42 -15.47
C GLU A 85 37.53 26.26 -15.73
N ALA A 86 37.09 26.20 -16.99
CA ALA A 86 35.66 26.16 -17.37
C ALA A 86 35.11 24.75 -17.67
N ALA A 87 35.97 23.72 -17.66
CA ALA A 87 35.59 22.35 -18.04
C ALA A 87 35.09 21.47 -16.88
N ALA A 88 35.22 21.91 -15.63
CA ALA A 88 34.80 21.14 -14.48
C ALA A 88 33.27 21.14 -14.34
N ILE A 89 32.68 19.96 -14.13
CA ILE A 89 31.31 19.85 -13.63
C ILE A 89 31.41 19.99 -12.10
N ASP A 90 31.32 21.22 -11.62
CA ASP A 90 31.49 21.56 -10.21
C ASP A 90 30.19 21.42 -9.39
N TYR A 91 30.34 21.58 -8.07
CA TYR A 91 29.22 21.56 -7.14
C TYR A 91 28.24 22.68 -7.44
N GLY A 92 26.95 22.35 -7.44
CA GLY A 92 25.88 23.32 -7.64
C GLY A 92 25.49 24.00 -6.33
N HIS A 93 24.54 24.92 -6.42
CA HIS A 93 23.93 25.46 -5.22
C HIS A 93 23.22 24.32 -4.45
N PRO A 94 23.37 24.18 -3.12
CA PRO A 94 22.85 23.00 -2.40
C PRO A 94 21.33 22.78 -2.45
N GLN A 95 20.58 23.87 -2.60
CA GLN A 95 19.13 23.85 -2.81
C GLN A 95 18.73 23.52 -4.26
N GLY A 96 19.69 23.66 -5.17
CA GLY A 96 19.59 23.59 -6.62
C GLY A 96 19.94 24.91 -7.29
N ASP A 97 20.40 24.84 -8.55
CA ASP A 97 20.88 26.02 -9.28
C ASP A 97 19.75 27.02 -9.49
N GLU A 98 20.09 28.31 -9.49
CA GLU A 98 19.12 29.41 -9.54
C GLU A 98 18.20 29.35 -10.77
N GLU A 99 18.76 29.04 -11.94
CA GLU A 99 18.00 28.87 -13.18
C GLU A 99 16.98 27.72 -13.05
N ALA A 100 17.41 26.57 -12.51
CA ALA A 100 16.54 25.41 -12.31
C ALA A 100 15.39 25.74 -11.35
N ARG A 101 15.69 26.40 -10.23
CA ARG A 101 14.69 26.81 -9.24
C ARG A 101 13.74 27.85 -9.80
N THR A 102 14.21 28.77 -10.64
CA THR A 102 13.37 29.78 -11.30
C THR A 102 12.38 29.16 -12.26
N LEU A 103 12.85 28.31 -13.18
CA LEU A 103 11.99 27.60 -14.13
C LEU A 103 10.96 26.71 -13.41
N MET A 104 11.40 26.00 -12.35
CA MET A 104 10.50 25.17 -11.55
C MET A 104 9.47 26.02 -10.78
N ALA A 105 9.87 27.14 -10.19
CA ALA A 105 8.96 28.04 -9.49
C ALA A 105 7.88 28.62 -10.42
N GLU A 106 8.24 28.98 -11.65
CA GLU A 106 7.27 29.39 -12.67
C GLU A 106 6.29 28.27 -13.03
N ALA A 107 6.80 27.05 -13.26
CA ALA A 107 5.97 25.88 -13.54
C ALA A 107 5.01 25.57 -12.38
N MET A 108 5.50 25.64 -11.14
CA MET A 108 4.69 25.39 -9.95
C MET A 108 3.69 26.52 -9.69
N THR A 109 4.03 27.77 -10.01
CA THR A 109 3.10 28.90 -9.94
C THR A 109 1.92 28.69 -10.87
N ALA A 110 2.17 28.27 -12.11
CA ALA A 110 1.13 27.93 -13.08
C ALA A 110 0.29 26.73 -12.60
N TRP A 111 0.94 25.70 -12.04
CA TRP A 111 0.26 24.49 -11.58
C TRP A 111 -0.68 24.75 -10.39
N TYR A 112 -0.17 25.40 -9.34
CA TYR A 112 -0.92 25.61 -8.10
C TYR A 112 -1.80 26.86 -8.12
N LYS A 113 -1.70 27.68 -9.18
CA LYS A 113 -2.40 28.98 -9.33
C LYS A 113 -2.14 29.91 -8.14
N LYS A 114 -0.92 29.85 -7.61
CA LYS A 114 -0.45 30.59 -6.42
C LYS A 114 1.02 30.91 -6.63
N GLU A 115 1.46 32.11 -6.25
CA GLU A 115 2.86 32.51 -6.38
C GLU A 115 3.80 31.53 -5.62
N ILE A 116 4.72 30.93 -6.37
CA ILE A 116 5.84 30.13 -5.88
C ILE A 116 7.12 30.81 -6.34
N LYS A 117 8.08 30.97 -5.42
CA LYS A 117 9.35 31.63 -5.68
C LYS A 117 10.51 30.64 -5.70
N PRO A 118 11.66 30.96 -6.31
CA PRO A 118 12.81 30.05 -6.38
C PRO A 118 13.29 29.58 -5.00
N GLU A 119 13.19 30.42 -3.97
CA GLU A 119 13.54 30.08 -2.58
C GLU A 119 12.60 29.04 -1.94
N HIS A 120 11.41 28.80 -2.52
CA HIS A 120 10.47 27.79 -2.04
C HIS A 120 10.79 26.38 -2.56
N ILE A 121 11.72 26.22 -3.50
CA ILE A 121 12.02 24.96 -4.19
C ILE A 121 13.33 24.38 -3.69
N LEU A 122 13.35 23.10 -3.31
CA LEU A 122 14.55 22.32 -3.01
C LEU A 122 14.58 21.06 -3.86
N PHE A 123 15.57 20.90 -4.73
CA PHE A 123 15.75 19.66 -5.49
C PHE A 123 16.37 18.57 -4.63
N THR A 124 15.88 17.34 -4.79
CA THR A 124 16.33 16.17 -4.01
C THR A 124 16.56 14.96 -4.90
N THR A 125 17.38 14.02 -4.42
CA THR A 125 17.70 12.75 -5.11
C THR A 125 16.53 11.76 -5.01
N GLY A 126 15.46 12.07 -5.73
CA GLY A 126 14.25 11.28 -5.85
C GLY A 126 13.31 11.46 -4.66
N GLY A 127 12.03 11.13 -4.85
CA GLY A 127 10.99 11.39 -3.84
C GLY A 127 11.24 10.66 -2.51
N ALA A 128 11.86 9.48 -2.55
CA ALA A 128 12.31 8.75 -1.35
C ALA A 128 13.35 9.56 -0.56
N GLY A 129 14.32 10.17 -1.25
CA GLY A 129 15.30 11.07 -0.63
C GLY A 129 14.64 12.32 -0.07
N GLY A 130 13.72 12.93 -0.83
CA GLY A 130 12.95 14.09 -0.37
C GLY A 130 12.12 13.80 0.89
N LEU A 131 11.38 12.69 0.93
CA LEU A 131 10.64 12.28 2.13
C LEU A 131 11.58 12.01 3.31
N ARG A 132 12.75 11.39 3.06
CA ARG A 132 13.75 11.21 4.11
C ARG A 132 14.27 12.54 4.66
N VAL A 133 14.53 13.52 3.80
CA VAL A 133 14.89 14.88 4.20
C VAL A 133 13.82 15.50 5.09
N VAL A 134 12.54 15.36 4.74
CA VAL A 134 11.42 15.83 5.55
C VAL A 134 11.38 15.15 6.92
N PHE A 135 11.49 13.82 6.97
CA PHE A 135 11.42 13.08 8.23
C PHE A 135 12.58 13.39 9.18
N GLU A 136 13.81 13.49 8.65
CA GLU A 136 14.98 13.86 9.46
C GLU A 136 14.91 15.32 9.93
N ALA A 137 14.41 16.25 9.09
CA ALA A 137 14.23 17.64 9.51
C ALA A 137 13.19 17.77 10.64
N LEU A 138 12.08 17.05 10.55
CA LEU A 138 11.08 17.00 11.62
C LEU A 138 11.65 16.35 12.89
N HIS A 139 12.41 15.27 12.75
CA HIS A 139 13.05 14.64 13.89
C HIS A 139 14.05 15.57 14.59
N GLU A 140 14.92 16.26 13.85
CA GLU A 140 15.87 17.20 14.44
C GLU A 140 15.15 18.38 15.11
N ARG A 141 14.11 18.92 14.45
CA ARG A 141 13.25 19.99 15.00
C ARG A 141 12.59 19.57 16.33
N TYR A 142 12.21 18.31 16.45
CA TYR A 142 11.51 17.76 17.62
C TYR A 142 12.35 16.74 18.40
N LYS A 143 13.68 16.90 18.42
CA LYS A 143 14.61 15.95 19.07
C LYS A 143 14.38 15.76 20.57
N ASP A 144 13.78 16.74 21.22
CA ASP A 144 13.42 16.68 22.65
C ASP A 144 12.18 15.81 22.90
N ILE A 145 11.49 15.37 21.84
CA ILE A 145 10.36 14.44 21.91
C ILE A 145 10.89 13.03 21.66
N PRO A 146 10.78 12.11 22.65
CA PRO A 146 11.31 10.75 22.52
C PRO A 146 10.79 9.99 21.30
N LEU A 147 9.54 10.29 20.92
CA LEU A 147 8.89 9.75 19.75
C LEU A 147 7.87 10.76 19.21
N HIS A 148 7.87 11.04 17.91
CA HIS A 148 6.80 11.79 17.27
C HIS A 148 5.96 10.90 16.36
N ARG A 149 4.71 11.31 16.16
CA ARG A 149 3.76 10.63 15.28
C ARG A 149 3.51 11.40 13.98
N ILE A 150 3.38 10.64 12.90
CA ILE A 150 2.87 11.12 11.61
C ILE A 150 1.53 10.45 11.37
N ILE A 151 0.48 11.26 11.24
CA ILE A 151 -0.87 10.80 10.94
C ILE A 151 -1.00 10.64 9.42
N THR A 152 -1.45 9.49 8.92
CA THR A 152 -1.53 9.23 7.47
C THR A 152 -2.68 8.27 7.13
N PRO A 153 -3.31 8.37 5.94
CA PRO A 153 -4.23 7.35 5.43
C PRO A 153 -3.64 5.95 5.37
N PHE A 154 -4.44 4.94 5.70
CA PHE A 154 -4.13 3.52 5.53
C PHE A 154 -5.11 2.86 4.55
N PRO A 155 -4.64 2.15 3.51
CA PRO A 155 -3.24 1.77 3.26
C PRO A 155 -2.33 2.93 2.87
N TYR A 156 -1.03 2.79 3.17
CA TYR A 156 -0.01 3.82 2.98
C TYR A 156 1.15 3.33 2.11
N TYR A 157 1.92 4.23 1.51
CA TYR A 157 3.14 3.85 0.79
C TYR A 157 4.27 3.49 1.78
N GLY A 158 4.80 2.27 1.69
CA GLY A 158 5.73 1.66 2.66
C GLY A 158 6.83 2.57 3.21
N LEU A 159 7.43 3.43 2.37
CA LEU A 159 8.48 4.37 2.79
C LEU A 159 8.07 5.31 3.93
N TYR A 160 6.78 5.57 4.12
CA TYR A 160 6.34 6.40 5.25
C TYR A 160 6.59 5.69 6.59
N GLY A 161 6.62 4.36 6.63
CA GLY A 161 6.85 3.58 7.85
C GLY A 161 8.31 3.19 8.08
N ASP A 162 9.18 3.37 7.09
CA ASP A 162 10.56 2.86 7.12
C ASP A 162 11.54 3.72 7.93
N TYR A 163 11.10 4.88 8.45
CA TYR A 163 11.92 5.72 9.33
C TYR A 163 11.71 5.35 10.79
N PRO A 164 12.71 4.76 11.48
CA PRO A 164 12.53 4.20 12.82
C PRO A 164 12.34 5.25 13.93
N LYS A 165 12.50 6.54 13.63
CA LYS A 165 12.45 7.65 14.59
C LYS A 165 11.07 8.31 14.67
N HIS A 166 10.09 7.86 13.88
CA HIS A 166 8.68 8.22 14.05
C HIS A 166 7.80 6.98 14.07
N ARG A 167 6.54 7.14 14.49
CA ARG A 167 5.49 6.14 14.30
C ARG A 167 4.37 6.70 13.43
N LEU A 168 3.82 5.85 12.57
CA LEU A 168 2.60 6.18 11.86
C LEU A 168 1.39 6.04 12.78
N HIS A 169 0.43 6.95 12.64
CA HIS A 169 -0.90 6.82 13.22
C HIS A 169 -1.94 6.77 12.07
N PRO A 170 -2.81 5.75 12.03
CA PRO A 170 -3.64 5.50 10.87
C PRO A 170 -4.86 6.43 10.82
N ILE A 171 -5.15 6.93 9.62
CA ILE A 171 -6.50 7.35 9.23
C ILE A 171 -7.12 6.16 8.50
N GLU A 172 -8.18 5.59 9.07
CA GLU A 172 -8.78 4.33 8.61
C GLU A 172 -9.69 4.53 7.37
N VAL A 173 -9.12 4.99 6.26
CA VAL A 173 -9.92 5.34 5.07
C VAL A 173 -10.63 4.13 4.46
N MET A 174 -10.15 2.90 4.67
CA MET A 174 -10.85 1.68 4.23
C MET A 174 -12.21 1.44 4.92
N LYS A 175 -12.54 2.20 5.98
CA LYS A 175 -13.86 2.19 6.63
C LYS A 175 -14.81 3.26 6.07
N GLU A 176 -14.28 4.18 5.27
CA GLU A 176 -15.02 5.28 4.66
C GLU A 176 -15.56 4.88 3.28
N PRO A 177 -16.72 5.42 2.85
CA PRO A 177 -17.26 5.17 1.52
C PRO A 177 -16.26 5.50 0.41
N GLY A 178 -16.04 4.51 -0.47
CA GLY A 178 -15.11 4.61 -1.60
C GLY A 178 -13.63 4.67 -1.19
N PHE A 179 -13.32 4.32 0.06
CA PHE A 179 -11.97 4.30 0.62
C PHE A 179 -11.24 5.65 0.56
N ARG A 180 -11.99 6.74 0.72
CA ARG A 180 -11.49 8.11 0.57
C ARG A 180 -11.09 8.70 1.91
N LEU A 181 -10.12 9.62 1.86
CA LEU A 181 -9.82 10.49 2.99
C LEU A 181 -10.96 11.51 3.16
N THR A 182 -11.62 11.48 4.31
CA THR A 182 -12.63 12.46 4.72
C THR A 182 -12.06 13.34 5.84
N ALA A 183 -12.60 14.56 5.97
CA ALA A 183 -12.28 15.47 7.06
C ALA A 183 -12.66 14.89 8.42
N GLU A 184 -13.76 14.14 8.49
CA GLU A 184 -14.22 13.45 9.71
C GLU A 184 -13.23 12.37 10.13
N ALA A 185 -12.82 11.49 9.21
CA ALA A 185 -11.83 10.46 9.50
C ALA A 185 -10.49 11.07 9.91
N LEU A 186 -10.06 12.16 9.27
CA LEU A 186 -8.86 12.90 9.64
C LEU A 186 -8.97 13.48 11.06
N GLU A 187 -10.06 14.19 11.38
CA GLU A 187 -10.24 14.83 12.69
C GLU A 187 -10.28 13.77 13.81
N LYS A 188 -11.02 12.67 13.58
CA LYS A 188 -11.05 11.54 14.51
C LYS A 188 -9.64 10.97 14.75
N SER A 189 -8.89 10.72 13.68
CA SER A 189 -7.53 10.19 13.77
C SER A 189 -6.58 11.15 14.50
N ILE A 190 -6.70 12.46 14.28
CA ILE A 190 -5.92 13.47 15.04
C ILE A 190 -6.24 13.39 16.54
N ILE A 191 -7.52 13.35 16.91
CA ILE A 191 -7.95 13.24 18.31
C ILE A 191 -7.40 11.95 18.95
N ASP A 192 -7.56 10.82 18.27
CA ASP A 192 -7.06 9.51 18.72
C ASP A 192 -5.54 9.52 18.89
N ALA A 193 -4.80 10.16 17.98
CA ALA A 193 -3.34 10.29 18.03
C ALA A 193 -2.87 11.13 19.22
N TYR A 194 -3.54 12.25 19.52
CA TYR A 194 -3.23 13.08 20.70
C TYR A 194 -3.57 12.35 21.99
N ALA A 195 -4.70 11.65 22.05
CA ALA A 195 -5.08 10.85 23.21
C ALA A 195 -4.03 9.77 23.50
N LEU A 196 -3.57 9.06 22.46
CA LEU A 196 -2.52 8.05 22.60
C LEU A 196 -1.17 8.68 22.96
N GLY A 197 -0.84 9.86 22.41
CA GLY A 197 0.38 10.60 22.74
C GLY A 197 0.47 11.01 24.21
N LYS A 198 -0.66 11.23 24.90
CA LYS A 198 -0.68 11.47 26.35
C LYS A 198 -0.32 10.23 27.17
N ILE A 199 -0.49 9.04 26.59
CA ILE A 199 -0.23 7.76 27.27
C ILE A 199 1.22 7.33 27.07
N ASP A 200 1.74 7.39 25.84
CA ASP A 200 3.06 6.83 25.51
C ASP A 200 4.12 7.88 25.11
N GLY A 201 3.80 9.17 25.24
CA GLY A 201 4.70 10.28 24.89
C GLY A 201 4.87 10.52 23.39
N GLY A 202 4.21 9.75 22.52
CA GLY A 202 4.30 9.88 21.07
C GLY A 202 3.51 11.06 20.50
N ILE A 203 3.99 12.29 20.62
CA ILE A 203 3.17 13.46 20.25
C ILE A 203 2.99 13.58 18.72
N PRO A 204 1.76 13.77 18.21
CA PRO A 204 1.53 14.05 16.79
C PRO A 204 2.21 15.34 16.35
N LYS A 205 2.97 15.27 15.24
CA LYS A 205 3.71 16.42 14.69
C LYS A 205 3.51 16.66 13.20
N ALA A 206 2.93 15.71 12.48
CA ALA A 206 2.59 15.91 11.08
C ALA A 206 1.37 15.10 10.66
N VAL A 207 0.70 15.59 9.61
CA VAL A 207 -0.24 14.85 8.78
C VAL A 207 0.41 14.67 7.41
N LEU A 208 0.51 13.43 6.94
CA LEU A 208 1.04 13.10 5.61
C LEU A 208 -0.10 12.58 4.74
N ILE A 209 -0.32 13.24 3.60
CA ILE A 209 -1.37 12.90 2.64
C ILE A 209 -0.72 12.61 1.28
N CYS A 210 -0.97 11.41 0.75
CA CYS A 210 -0.64 11.07 -0.64
C CYS A 210 -1.86 11.32 -1.53
N ASN A 211 -1.76 12.26 -2.46
CA ASN A 211 -2.86 12.63 -3.34
C ASN A 211 -2.34 13.01 -4.74
N PRO A 212 -2.63 12.21 -5.79
CA PRO A 212 -3.41 10.97 -5.80
C PRO A 212 -2.81 9.84 -4.95
N SER A 213 -3.66 9.03 -4.32
CA SER A 213 -3.23 8.01 -3.35
C SER A 213 -2.51 6.82 -3.99
N ASN A 214 -1.40 6.39 -3.38
CA ASN A 214 -0.82 5.07 -3.57
C ASN A 214 -0.95 4.29 -2.24
N PRO A 215 -1.69 3.16 -2.19
CA PRO A 215 -2.07 2.30 -3.32
C PRO A 215 -3.52 2.45 -3.84
N LEU A 216 -4.34 3.34 -3.27
CA LEU A 216 -5.79 3.37 -3.54
C LEU A 216 -6.18 4.01 -4.88
N GLY A 217 -5.31 4.83 -5.48
CA GLY A 217 -5.64 5.60 -6.68
C GLY A 217 -6.77 6.63 -6.51
N THR A 218 -7.26 6.87 -5.29
CA THR A 218 -8.28 7.86 -4.99
C THR A 218 -7.73 9.27 -5.06
N VAL A 219 -8.58 10.24 -5.43
CA VAL A 219 -8.27 11.67 -5.41
C VAL A 219 -9.21 12.39 -4.43
N ILE A 220 -8.67 13.35 -3.69
CA ILE A 220 -9.44 14.18 -2.77
C ILE A 220 -10.12 15.29 -3.58
N SER A 221 -11.44 15.41 -3.44
CA SER A 221 -12.21 16.44 -4.13
C SER A 221 -12.00 17.82 -3.52
N GLU A 222 -12.27 18.88 -4.28
CA GLU A 222 -12.15 20.26 -3.78
C GLU A 222 -13.03 20.50 -2.54
N ALA A 223 -14.27 20.00 -2.58
CA ALA A 223 -15.22 20.13 -1.48
C ALA A 223 -14.71 19.46 -0.20
N GLU A 224 -14.08 18.28 -0.32
CA GLU A 224 -13.53 17.58 0.83
C GLU A 224 -12.22 18.22 1.31
N PHE A 225 -11.38 18.72 0.41
CA PHE A 225 -10.18 19.48 0.80
C PHE A 225 -10.50 20.76 1.58
N LYS A 226 -11.59 21.46 1.24
CA LYS A 226 -12.05 22.62 2.03
C LYS A 226 -12.34 22.21 3.48
N LYS A 227 -13.05 21.10 3.69
CA LYS A 227 -13.32 20.59 5.04
C LYS A 227 -12.06 20.12 5.76
N ILE A 228 -11.15 19.44 5.05
CA ILE A 228 -9.85 19.02 5.58
C ILE A 228 -9.04 20.24 6.04
N ALA A 229 -9.05 21.33 5.26
CA ALA A 229 -8.39 22.58 5.65
C ALA A 229 -8.98 23.15 6.95
N GLU A 230 -10.30 23.15 7.12
CA GLU A 230 -10.93 23.56 8.39
C GLU A 230 -10.48 22.70 9.58
N VAL A 231 -10.37 21.38 9.40
CA VAL A 231 -9.83 20.48 10.43
C VAL A 231 -8.39 20.86 10.74
N LEU A 232 -7.53 20.99 9.73
CA LEU A 232 -6.12 21.30 9.92
C LEU A 232 -5.91 22.63 10.66
N ARG A 233 -6.73 23.66 10.41
CA ARG A 233 -6.67 24.95 11.12
C ARG A 233 -6.86 24.83 12.63
N LYS A 234 -7.64 23.84 13.11
CA LYS A 234 -7.83 23.57 14.54
C LYS A 234 -6.56 23.04 15.23
N TYR A 235 -5.60 22.53 14.45
CA TYR A 235 -4.38 21.89 14.95
C TYR A 235 -3.12 22.57 14.38
N PRO A 236 -2.77 23.79 14.83
CA PRO A 236 -1.68 24.59 14.26
C PRO A 236 -0.29 23.95 14.42
N ASP A 237 -0.11 23.08 15.41
CA ASP A 237 1.17 22.42 15.72
C ASP A 237 1.53 21.26 14.78
N LEU A 238 0.63 20.87 13.87
CA LEU A 238 0.88 19.80 12.90
C LEU A 238 1.49 20.36 11.62
N HIS A 239 2.59 19.77 11.15
CA HIS A 239 3.05 19.97 9.78
C HIS A 239 2.14 19.26 8.79
N ILE A 240 1.98 19.82 7.60
CA ILE A 240 1.20 19.22 6.52
C ILE A 240 2.19 18.78 5.45
N ILE A 241 2.21 17.48 5.14
CA ILE A 241 3.09 16.91 4.13
C ILE A 241 2.20 16.35 3.02
N PHE A 242 2.38 16.84 1.80
CA PHE A 242 1.76 16.25 0.63
C PHE A 242 2.79 15.44 -0.16
N ASP A 243 2.49 14.16 -0.39
CA ASP A 243 3.14 13.35 -1.41
C ASP A 243 2.28 13.43 -2.69
N GLU A 244 2.77 14.22 -3.64
CA GLU A 244 2.14 14.50 -4.93
C GLU A 244 2.88 13.81 -6.08
N ALA A 245 3.52 12.67 -5.83
CA ALA A 245 4.32 11.96 -6.83
C ALA A 245 3.53 11.48 -8.07
N TYR A 246 2.20 11.43 -8.01
CA TYR A 246 1.32 10.94 -9.09
C TYR A 246 0.43 12.03 -9.69
N THR A 247 0.70 13.29 -9.40
CA THR A 247 -0.15 14.43 -9.76
C THR A 247 -0.39 14.55 -11.27
N GLU A 248 0.58 14.25 -12.12
CA GLU A 248 0.41 14.26 -13.58
C GLU A 248 -0.42 13.08 -14.10
N MET A 249 -0.71 12.09 -13.26
CA MET A 249 -1.39 10.84 -13.60
C MET A 249 -2.80 10.78 -13.02
N THR A 250 -3.48 11.92 -12.94
CA THR A 250 -4.87 12.02 -12.47
C THR A 250 -5.87 11.90 -13.62
N TYR A 251 -6.94 11.14 -13.41
CA TYR A 251 -8.03 10.96 -14.36
C TYR A 251 -9.18 11.95 -14.14
N VAL A 252 -9.17 12.63 -13.00
CA VAL A 252 -10.15 13.64 -12.58
C VAL A 252 -9.45 14.98 -12.33
N GLU A 253 -10.23 16.04 -12.18
CA GLU A 253 -9.68 17.34 -11.78
C GLU A 253 -9.00 17.25 -10.41
N LEU A 254 -7.78 17.77 -10.32
CA LEU A 254 -6.98 17.76 -9.09
C LEU A 254 -7.00 19.16 -8.45
N PRO A 255 -7.65 19.34 -7.29
CA PRO A 255 -7.66 20.62 -6.59
C PRO A 255 -6.28 21.01 -6.03
N SER A 256 -5.96 22.31 -6.08
CA SER A 256 -4.74 22.88 -5.47
C SER A 256 -4.99 23.21 -3.99
N PHE A 257 -4.34 22.49 -3.07
CA PHE A 257 -4.44 22.78 -1.64
C PHE A 257 -3.92 24.19 -1.30
N LEU A 258 -2.86 24.65 -1.98
CA LEU A 258 -2.30 26.00 -1.77
C LEU A 258 -3.26 27.12 -2.18
N GLN A 259 -4.17 26.84 -3.12
CA GLN A 259 -5.22 27.79 -3.51
C GLN A 259 -6.39 27.76 -2.52
N ILE A 260 -6.76 26.57 -2.03
CA ILE A 260 -7.88 26.37 -1.10
C ILE A 260 -7.56 26.91 0.29
N ALA A 261 -6.34 26.70 0.77
CA ALA A 261 -5.90 27.05 2.12
C ALA A 261 -4.55 27.77 2.11
N PRO A 262 -4.48 28.99 1.51
CA PRO A 262 -3.24 29.75 1.44
C PRO A 262 -2.68 30.11 2.82
N ASP A 263 -3.54 30.21 3.83
CA ASP A 263 -3.15 30.43 5.22
C ASP A 263 -2.36 29.27 5.84
N LEU A 264 -2.49 28.05 5.30
CA LEU A 264 -1.79 26.86 5.78
C LEU A 264 -0.41 26.63 5.11
N GLN A 265 -0.08 27.44 4.09
CA GLN A 265 1.13 27.29 3.28
C GLN A 265 2.42 27.33 4.11
N HIS A 266 2.46 28.14 5.19
CA HIS A 266 3.62 28.34 6.07
C HIS A 266 4.01 27.11 6.92
N ARG A 267 3.25 26.02 6.87
CA ARG A 267 3.60 24.76 7.55
C ARG A 267 3.39 23.54 6.66
N THR A 268 3.28 23.80 5.36
CA THR A 268 3.07 22.78 4.33
C THR A 268 4.38 22.50 3.60
N VAL A 269 4.66 21.22 3.39
CA VAL A 269 5.71 20.73 2.48
C VAL A 269 5.04 19.86 1.43
N ILE A 270 5.31 20.14 0.16
CA ILE A 270 4.85 19.32 -0.95
C ILE A 270 6.06 18.61 -1.58
N MET A 271 5.98 17.30 -1.74
CA MET A 271 6.95 16.51 -2.49
C MET A 271 6.37 16.15 -3.86
N ARG A 272 7.08 16.53 -4.93
CA ARG A 272 6.81 16.05 -6.30
C ARG A 272 8.02 15.33 -6.86
N SER A 273 7.76 14.46 -7.82
CA SER A 273 8.77 13.55 -8.35
C SER A 273 8.68 13.42 -9.87
N ALA A 274 9.84 13.49 -10.54
CA ALA A 274 9.95 13.17 -11.97
C ALA A 274 9.80 11.66 -12.24
N THR A 275 9.78 10.84 -11.18
CA THR A 275 9.78 9.38 -11.28
C THR A 275 8.53 8.84 -11.99
N LYS A 276 7.36 9.47 -11.87
CA LYS A 276 6.09 8.91 -12.36
C LYS A 276 5.60 9.65 -13.60
N GLY A 277 5.10 10.88 -13.42
CA GLY A 277 4.50 11.68 -14.48
C GLY A 277 5.42 11.96 -15.67
N LEU A 278 6.74 11.98 -15.44
CA LEU A 278 7.73 12.23 -16.49
C LEU A 278 8.50 10.97 -16.92
N SER A 279 8.16 9.80 -16.40
CA SER A 279 8.84 8.53 -16.69
C SER A 279 10.35 8.52 -16.43
N MET A 280 10.87 9.38 -15.54
CA MET A 280 12.29 9.48 -15.21
C MET A 280 12.66 8.70 -13.94
N ALA A 281 12.08 7.52 -13.73
CA ALA A 281 12.26 6.75 -12.50
C ALA A 281 13.72 6.36 -12.21
N GLY A 282 14.50 6.08 -13.26
CA GLY A 282 15.92 5.75 -13.18
C GLY A 282 16.82 6.94 -12.82
N GLU A 283 16.37 8.17 -13.12
CA GLU A 283 17.17 9.40 -12.93
C GLU A 283 17.15 9.91 -11.48
N ARG A 284 16.25 9.39 -10.64
CA ARG A 284 16.21 9.71 -9.20
C ARG A 284 16.10 11.22 -8.94
N MET A 285 15.12 11.88 -9.57
CA MET A 285 14.90 13.32 -9.44
C MET A 285 13.53 13.66 -8.84
N ALA A 286 13.52 14.59 -7.90
CA ALA A 286 12.35 15.10 -7.21
C ALA A 286 12.58 16.51 -6.68
N MET A 287 11.53 17.12 -6.13
CA MET A 287 11.60 18.41 -5.46
C MET A 287 10.71 18.45 -4.22
N LEU A 288 11.13 19.24 -3.24
CA LEU A 288 10.34 19.69 -2.11
C LEU A 288 9.97 21.16 -2.32
N LEU A 289 8.72 21.49 -2.00
CA LEU A 289 8.19 22.84 -2.04
C LEU A 289 7.69 23.23 -0.65
N THR A 290 8.20 24.33 -0.09
CA THR A 290 7.64 24.95 1.11
C THR A 290 7.83 26.46 1.07
N ALA A 291 6.85 27.21 1.58
CA ALA A 291 6.96 28.68 1.67
C ALA A 291 7.48 29.16 3.03
N ASP A 292 7.73 28.26 3.97
CA ASP A 292 8.33 28.63 5.26
C ASP A 292 9.86 28.67 5.12
N PRO A 293 10.49 29.85 5.22
CA PRO A 293 11.94 29.96 5.10
C PRO A 293 12.67 29.20 6.22
N LYS A 294 12.06 29.08 7.42
CA LYS A 294 12.68 28.34 8.52
C LYS A 294 12.70 26.84 8.22
N LEU A 295 11.56 26.27 7.84
CA LEU A 295 11.49 24.87 7.41
C LEU A 295 12.34 24.60 6.17
N MET A 296 12.38 25.51 5.18
CA MET A 296 13.28 25.37 4.03
C MET A 296 14.74 25.26 4.46
N ASN A 297 15.20 26.11 5.38
CA ASN A 297 16.57 26.06 5.88
C ASN A 297 16.89 24.73 6.60
N GLU A 298 15.95 24.20 7.37
CA GLU A 298 16.11 22.89 8.03
C GLU A 298 16.16 21.74 7.01
N LEU A 299 15.26 21.74 6.02
CA LEU A 299 15.28 20.76 4.93
C LEU A 299 16.59 20.82 4.14
N LEU A 300 17.08 22.02 3.83
CA LEU A 300 18.33 22.24 3.13
C LEU A 300 19.53 21.71 3.92
N THR A 301 19.57 21.97 5.23
CA THR A 301 20.64 21.48 6.13
C THR A 301 20.72 19.96 6.10
N ILE A 302 19.57 19.29 6.19
CA ILE A 302 19.50 17.83 6.12
C ILE A 302 19.89 17.33 4.71
N ASN A 303 19.40 17.96 3.64
CA ASN A 303 19.74 17.57 2.27
C ASN A 303 21.26 17.66 2.00
N ILE A 304 21.92 18.71 2.49
CA ILE A 304 23.37 18.86 2.43
C ILE A 304 24.06 17.68 3.13
N SER A 305 23.59 17.32 4.32
CA SER A 305 24.20 16.21 5.09
C SER A 305 24.03 14.84 4.43
N ILE A 306 22.93 14.62 3.69
CA ILE A 306 22.61 13.32 3.07
C ILE A 306 23.23 13.18 1.68
N SER A 307 23.24 14.24 0.88
CA SER A 307 23.62 14.18 -0.54
C SER A 307 24.41 15.37 -1.06
N GLY A 308 24.61 16.43 -0.27
CA GLY A 308 25.22 17.68 -0.72
C GLY A 308 24.24 18.50 -1.56
N HIS A 309 23.89 18.00 -2.75
CA HIS A 309 22.87 18.58 -3.64
C HIS A 309 22.36 17.54 -4.65
N ALA A 310 21.23 17.83 -5.31
CA ALA A 310 20.74 16.99 -6.41
C ALA A 310 21.59 17.17 -7.69
N PRO A 311 21.71 16.16 -8.58
CA PRO A 311 22.47 16.31 -9.82
C PRO A 311 22.01 17.48 -10.69
N ARG A 312 22.97 18.32 -11.12
CA ARG A 312 22.72 19.62 -11.77
C ARG A 312 22.05 19.52 -13.15
N SER A 313 22.45 18.54 -13.94
CA SER A 313 21.80 18.27 -15.23
C SER A 313 20.34 17.84 -15.06
N LEU A 314 20.04 17.09 -13.99
CA LEU A 314 18.71 16.54 -13.76
C LEU A 314 17.73 17.55 -13.16
N GLN A 315 18.18 18.43 -12.26
CA GLN A 315 17.33 19.54 -11.79
C GLN A 315 16.90 20.44 -12.96
N MET A 316 17.81 20.73 -13.89
CA MET A 316 17.54 21.55 -15.07
C MET A 316 16.63 20.81 -16.05
N ALA A 317 16.90 19.53 -16.35
CA ALA A 317 16.03 18.72 -17.18
C ALA A 317 14.60 18.66 -16.61
N TYR A 318 14.47 18.47 -15.29
CA TYR A 318 13.16 18.40 -14.65
C TYR A 318 12.42 19.74 -14.71
N ALA A 319 13.09 20.84 -14.36
CA ALA A 319 12.51 22.18 -14.39
C ALA A 319 12.12 22.60 -15.82
N HIS A 320 12.99 22.34 -16.80
CA HIS A 320 12.73 22.61 -18.21
C HIS A 320 11.51 21.82 -18.72
N THR A 321 11.40 20.53 -18.39
CA THR A 321 10.24 19.72 -18.78
C THR A 321 8.96 20.21 -18.12
N MET A 322 8.98 20.49 -16.82
CA MET A 322 7.78 20.99 -16.11
C MET A 322 7.31 22.35 -16.62
N LYS A 323 8.25 23.20 -17.06
CA LYS A 323 7.93 24.52 -17.61
C LYS A 323 7.28 24.42 -19.01
N ASN A 324 7.70 23.45 -19.81
CA ASN A 324 7.32 23.37 -21.23
C ASN A 324 6.26 22.32 -21.54
N ILE A 325 5.99 21.38 -20.63
CA ILE A 325 4.97 20.33 -20.85
C ILE A 325 3.60 20.95 -21.14
N THR A 326 3.03 20.54 -22.26
CA THR A 326 1.76 21.06 -22.78
C THR A 326 0.56 20.35 -22.16
N GLU A 327 -0.62 20.97 -22.21
CA GLU A 327 -1.86 20.32 -21.79
C GLU A 327 -2.16 19.05 -22.61
N LYS A 328 -1.78 19.05 -23.89
CA LYS A 328 -1.95 17.88 -24.76
C LYS A 328 -1.09 16.69 -24.30
N GLU A 329 0.18 16.93 -23.97
CA GLU A 329 1.06 15.87 -23.44
C GLU A 329 0.56 15.32 -22.09
N LYS A 330 0.04 16.20 -21.22
CA LYS A 330 -0.59 15.77 -19.96
C LYS A 330 -1.84 14.90 -20.22
N GLU A 331 -2.67 15.28 -21.18
CA GLU A 331 -3.84 14.50 -21.59
C GLU A 331 -3.44 13.13 -22.17
N ASP A 332 -2.40 13.08 -23.00
CA ASP A 332 -1.92 11.84 -23.61
C ASP A 332 -1.33 10.89 -22.55
N LEU A 333 -0.56 11.42 -21.59
CA LEU A 333 -0.08 10.67 -20.43
C LEU A 333 -1.25 10.08 -19.63
N LYS A 334 -2.25 10.91 -19.32
CA LYS A 334 -3.46 10.50 -18.60
C LYS A 334 -4.18 9.36 -19.32
N ASN A 335 -4.48 9.54 -20.61
CA ASN A 335 -5.24 8.57 -21.41
C ASN A 335 -4.50 7.23 -21.55
N PHE A 336 -3.18 7.27 -21.69
CA PHE A 336 -2.34 6.08 -21.81
C PHE A 336 -2.46 5.10 -20.61
N TYR A 337 -2.55 5.63 -19.39
CA TYR A 337 -2.75 4.77 -18.20
C TYR A 337 -4.22 4.52 -17.90
N LYS A 338 -5.10 5.48 -18.17
CA LYS A 338 -6.54 5.34 -17.93
C LYS A 338 -7.12 4.13 -18.67
N GLU A 339 -6.79 3.96 -19.96
CA GLU A 339 -7.24 2.81 -20.74
C GLU A 339 -6.89 1.46 -20.08
N LYS A 340 -5.68 1.37 -19.52
CA LYS A 340 -5.17 0.16 -18.86
C LYS A 340 -5.82 -0.07 -17.50
N VAL A 341 -6.01 1.00 -16.73
CA VAL A 341 -6.71 0.97 -15.44
C VAL A 341 -8.17 0.56 -15.63
N ASP A 342 -8.86 1.16 -16.60
CA ASP A 342 -10.25 0.82 -16.94
C ASP A 342 -10.35 -0.67 -17.34
N TYR A 343 -9.45 -1.13 -18.21
CA TYR A 343 -9.40 -2.53 -18.64
C TYR A 343 -9.25 -3.51 -17.47
N VAL A 344 -8.27 -3.29 -16.58
CA VAL A 344 -8.03 -4.17 -15.42
C VAL A 344 -9.20 -4.10 -14.44
N THR A 345 -9.72 -2.91 -14.17
CA THR A 345 -10.88 -2.72 -13.28
C THR A 345 -12.11 -3.47 -13.79
N ASP A 346 -12.39 -3.39 -15.09
CA ASP A 346 -13.53 -4.09 -15.69
C ASP A 346 -13.34 -5.60 -15.72
N ARG A 347 -12.11 -6.09 -15.93
CA ARG A 347 -11.79 -7.52 -15.80
C ARG A 347 -12.04 -8.02 -14.38
N LEU A 348 -11.54 -7.31 -13.37
CA LEU A 348 -11.75 -7.68 -11.95
C LEU A 348 -13.24 -7.75 -11.60
N LYS A 349 -14.05 -6.77 -12.03
CA LYS A 349 -15.51 -6.79 -11.84
C LYS A 349 -16.18 -8.01 -12.48
N LYS A 350 -15.82 -8.34 -13.72
CA LYS A 350 -16.35 -9.52 -14.43
C LYS A 350 -15.98 -10.83 -13.73
N MET A 351 -14.82 -10.86 -13.10
CA MET A 351 -14.34 -12.02 -12.35
C MET A 351 -14.87 -12.08 -10.91
N GLY A 352 -15.54 -11.03 -10.41
CA GLY A 352 -15.89 -10.93 -9.00
C GLY A 352 -14.64 -10.82 -8.10
N ALA A 353 -13.58 -10.15 -8.54
CA ALA A 353 -12.33 -9.94 -7.82
C ALA A 353 -12.08 -8.45 -7.49
N GLU A 354 -13.07 -7.59 -7.72
CA GLU A 354 -13.10 -6.22 -7.24
C GLU A 354 -13.13 -6.16 -5.70
N ILE A 355 -12.54 -5.09 -5.14
CA ILE A 355 -12.62 -4.84 -3.71
C ILE A 355 -14.04 -4.39 -3.29
N SER A 356 -14.39 -4.68 -2.05
CA SER A 356 -15.74 -4.55 -1.50
C SER A 356 -16.14 -3.12 -1.14
N ASP A 357 -16.29 -2.23 -2.12
CA ASP A 357 -17.07 -0.99 -2.00
C ASP A 357 -17.52 -0.49 -3.39
N PRO A 358 -18.83 -0.36 -3.68
CA PRO A 358 -19.30 0.11 -4.98
C PRO A 358 -18.95 1.57 -5.30
N ASN A 359 -18.62 2.38 -4.29
CA ASN A 359 -18.22 3.78 -4.45
C ASN A 359 -16.72 3.95 -4.73
N TYR A 360 -15.92 2.88 -4.57
CA TYR A 360 -14.49 2.93 -4.84
C TYR A 360 -14.23 3.09 -6.33
N LYS A 361 -13.39 4.07 -6.67
CA LYS A 361 -12.97 4.35 -8.04
C LYS A 361 -11.49 4.72 -8.05
N VAL A 362 -10.77 4.17 -9.01
CA VAL A 362 -9.40 4.58 -9.31
C VAL A 362 -9.47 5.85 -10.16
N GLU A 363 -9.10 6.97 -9.55
CA GLU A 363 -9.20 8.32 -10.13
C GLU A 363 -7.84 8.89 -10.50
N GLY A 364 -6.75 8.19 -10.20
CA GLY A 364 -5.41 8.51 -10.66
C GLY A 364 -4.44 7.36 -10.43
N THR A 365 -3.15 7.64 -10.60
CA THR A 365 -2.07 6.65 -10.56
C THR A 365 -2.21 5.59 -11.66
N PHE A 366 -1.63 4.42 -11.49
CA PHE A 366 -1.79 3.27 -12.37
C PHE A 366 -1.90 1.99 -11.54
N TYR A 367 -2.46 2.11 -10.33
CA TYR A 367 -2.68 1.00 -9.42
C TYR A 367 -4.16 0.67 -9.34
N VAL A 368 -4.46 -0.62 -9.41
CA VAL A 368 -5.79 -1.17 -9.18
C VAL A 368 -5.70 -2.18 -8.05
N LEU A 369 -6.70 -2.16 -7.19
CA LEU A 369 -6.80 -3.09 -6.07
C LEU A 369 -7.73 -4.24 -6.43
N ALA A 370 -7.40 -5.43 -5.95
CA ALA A 370 -8.14 -6.67 -6.18
C ALA A 370 -8.29 -7.47 -4.89
N ASP A 371 -9.38 -8.20 -4.76
CA ASP A 371 -9.63 -9.18 -3.70
C ASP A 371 -9.43 -10.58 -4.26
N PHE A 372 -8.38 -11.24 -3.76
CA PHE A 372 -8.06 -12.64 -4.09
C PHE A 372 -8.08 -13.53 -2.83
N SER A 373 -8.82 -13.13 -1.80
CA SER A 373 -9.00 -13.94 -0.58
C SER A 373 -9.60 -15.32 -0.84
N ASP A 374 -10.33 -15.50 -1.94
CA ASP A 374 -10.83 -16.80 -2.41
C ASP A 374 -9.73 -17.77 -2.86
N MET A 375 -8.50 -17.29 -3.11
CA MET A 375 -7.33 -18.12 -3.42
C MET A 375 -6.58 -18.59 -2.17
N PHE A 376 -7.04 -18.25 -0.97
CA PHE A 376 -6.51 -18.87 0.25
C PHE A 376 -6.87 -20.36 0.30
N ASN A 377 -6.11 -21.11 1.09
CA ASN A 377 -6.14 -22.57 1.21
C ASN A 377 -5.63 -23.36 0.00
N LEU A 378 -5.15 -22.71 -1.05
CA LEU A 378 -4.37 -23.38 -2.10
C LEU A 378 -3.06 -23.95 -1.51
N GLU A 379 -2.64 -25.10 -2.00
CA GLU A 379 -1.37 -25.71 -1.59
C GLU A 379 -0.18 -24.89 -2.12
N ILE A 380 0.76 -24.56 -1.24
CA ILE A 380 1.98 -23.84 -1.60
C ILE A 380 2.79 -24.72 -2.57
N PRO A 381 3.17 -24.19 -3.76
CA PRO A 381 3.99 -24.93 -4.71
C PRO A 381 5.31 -25.38 -4.06
N GLU A 382 5.76 -26.60 -4.35
CA GLU A 382 7.02 -27.13 -3.78
C GLU A 382 8.21 -26.20 -4.07
N GLU A 383 8.23 -25.57 -5.24
CA GLU A 383 9.28 -24.60 -5.61
C GLU A 383 9.21 -23.29 -4.81
N ALA A 384 8.04 -22.88 -4.32
CA ALA A 384 7.90 -21.67 -3.51
C ALA A 384 8.43 -21.87 -2.07
N VAL A 385 8.63 -23.13 -1.64
CA VAL A 385 9.14 -23.46 -0.29
C VAL A 385 10.54 -22.88 -0.07
N ARG A 386 11.40 -22.83 -1.10
CA ARG A 386 12.73 -22.19 -0.97
C ARG A 386 12.67 -20.69 -0.75
N ALA A 387 11.58 -20.03 -1.12
CA ALA A 387 11.38 -18.61 -0.85
C ALA A 387 10.69 -18.36 0.50
N LEU A 388 9.63 -19.12 0.79
CA LEU A 388 8.81 -18.92 1.98
C LEU A 388 9.43 -19.57 3.23
N GLY A 389 10.11 -20.70 3.07
CA GLY A 389 10.64 -21.51 4.17
C GLY A 389 9.61 -22.42 4.83
N LYS A 390 8.42 -22.59 4.23
CA LYS A 390 7.34 -23.42 4.77
C LYS A 390 6.57 -24.17 3.68
N LYS A 391 5.97 -25.30 4.07
CA LYS A 391 5.01 -26.10 3.29
C LYS A 391 3.59 -25.89 3.80
N GLY A 392 2.61 -26.47 3.10
CA GLY A 392 1.19 -26.45 3.48
C GLY A 392 0.41 -25.44 2.66
N LYS A 393 -0.64 -24.88 3.25
CA LYS A 393 -1.59 -24.01 2.54
C LYS A 393 -1.23 -22.53 2.60
N VAL A 394 -1.65 -21.80 1.58
CA VAL A 394 -1.65 -20.33 1.52
C VAL A 394 -2.66 -19.79 2.52
N THR A 395 -2.17 -18.99 3.48
CA THR A 395 -2.98 -18.39 4.56
C THR A 395 -2.76 -16.89 4.72
N THR A 396 -1.87 -16.30 3.92
CA THR A 396 -1.59 -14.86 3.89
C THR A 396 -1.51 -14.36 2.46
N ASP A 397 -1.70 -13.07 2.26
CA ASP A 397 -1.50 -12.41 0.98
C ASP A 397 -0.02 -12.41 0.52
N GLU A 398 0.94 -12.38 1.44
CA GLU A 398 2.36 -12.60 1.13
C GLU A 398 2.58 -14.00 0.55
N GLU A 399 2.06 -15.05 1.19
CA GLU A 399 2.13 -16.42 0.69
C GLU A 399 1.45 -16.57 -0.67
N LEU A 400 0.30 -15.93 -0.86
CA LEU A 400 -0.41 -15.91 -2.14
C LEU A 400 0.42 -15.21 -3.24
N THR A 401 1.14 -14.15 -2.89
CA THR A 401 2.04 -13.48 -3.84
C THR A 401 3.15 -14.40 -4.32
N TYR A 402 3.75 -15.18 -3.41
CA TYR A 402 4.75 -16.18 -3.78
C TYR A 402 4.14 -17.37 -4.52
N TYR A 403 2.92 -17.80 -4.18
CA TYR A 403 2.17 -18.77 -4.97
C TYR A 403 2.07 -18.31 -6.42
N LEU A 404 1.54 -17.12 -6.67
CA LEU A 404 1.32 -16.57 -8.02
C LEU A 404 2.64 -16.39 -8.78
N LEU A 405 3.72 -16.01 -8.09
CA LEU A 405 5.04 -15.85 -8.72
C LEU A 405 5.58 -17.20 -9.22
N PHE A 406 5.57 -18.22 -8.36
CA PHE A 406 6.17 -19.52 -8.67
C PHE A 406 5.27 -20.36 -9.59
N LYS A 407 3.96 -20.37 -9.34
CA LYS A 407 2.98 -21.16 -10.09
C LYS A 407 2.57 -20.49 -11.40
N ASP A 408 2.12 -19.24 -11.33
CA ASP A 408 1.49 -18.54 -12.45
C ASP A 408 2.42 -17.56 -13.16
N SER A 409 3.65 -17.43 -12.69
CA SER A 409 4.65 -16.51 -13.24
C SER A 409 4.17 -15.06 -13.24
N ILE A 410 3.42 -14.68 -12.20
CA ILE A 410 2.89 -13.34 -11.98
C ILE A 410 3.47 -12.78 -10.69
N MET A 411 4.12 -11.62 -10.76
CA MET A 411 4.49 -10.86 -9.57
C MET A 411 3.52 -9.70 -9.40
N ILE A 412 2.66 -9.75 -8.38
CA ILE A 412 1.85 -8.62 -7.88
C ILE A 412 2.30 -8.28 -6.45
N ALA A 413 1.72 -7.25 -5.83
CA ALA A 413 2.07 -6.86 -4.46
C ALA A 413 0.86 -7.02 -3.52
N PRO A 414 1.02 -7.63 -2.34
CA PRO A 414 -0.04 -7.72 -1.34
C PRO A 414 -0.24 -6.39 -0.62
N LEU A 415 -1.47 -6.14 -0.14
CA LEU A 415 -1.79 -4.93 0.61
C LEU A 415 -1.23 -4.95 2.04
N SER A 416 -0.84 -6.11 2.55
CA SER A 416 -0.05 -6.19 3.79
C SER A 416 1.27 -5.42 3.75
N TYR A 417 1.84 -5.21 2.56
CA TYR A 417 3.03 -4.35 2.41
C TYR A 417 2.70 -2.85 2.53
N TYR A 418 1.43 -2.50 2.63
CA TYR A 418 0.89 -1.15 2.72
C TYR A 418 0.08 -0.93 4.01
N GLY A 419 0.25 -1.82 4.99
CA GLY A 419 -0.37 -1.68 6.32
C GLY A 419 -1.76 -2.30 6.48
N VAL A 420 -2.22 -3.14 5.55
CA VAL A 420 -3.47 -3.92 5.70
C VAL A 420 -3.17 -5.27 6.35
N SER A 421 -4.17 -5.91 6.96
CA SER A 421 -4.03 -7.28 7.46
C SER A 421 -3.56 -8.25 6.37
N GLU A 422 -2.56 -9.08 6.67
CA GLU A 422 -2.10 -10.17 5.79
C GLU A 422 -3.18 -11.24 5.52
N LYS A 423 -4.24 -11.27 6.35
CA LYS A 423 -5.39 -12.16 6.21
C LYS A 423 -6.51 -11.59 5.34
N ALA A 424 -6.34 -10.36 4.82
CA ALA A 424 -7.37 -9.73 3.99
C ALA A 424 -7.41 -10.30 2.55
N GLY A 425 -6.28 -10.79 2.03
CA GLY A 425 -6.19 -11.30 0.65
C GLY A 425 -6.27 -10.22 -0.43
N LEU A 426 -6.09 -8.96 -0.05
CA LEU A 426 -6.13 -7.82 -0.97
C LEU A 426 -4.77 -7.62 -1.64
N MET A 427 -4.79 -7.36 -2.95
CA MET A 427 -3.59 -7.19 -3.77
C MET A 427 -3.63 -5.88 -4.56
N ARG A 428 -2.46 -5.30 -4.81
CA ARG A 428 -2.25 -4.17 -5.71
C ARG A 428 -1.65 -4.66 -7.02
N ILE A 429 -2.36 -4.37 -8.11
CA ILE A 429 -1.94 -4.61 -9.49
C ILE A 429 -1.48 -3.29 -10.11
N THR A 430 -0.33 -3.30 -10.76
CA THR A 430 0.23 -2.18 -11.50
C THR A 430 -0.18 -2.28 -12.98
N CYS A 431 -0.97 -1.33 -13.45
CA CYS A 431 -1.47 -1.20 -14.81
C CYS A 431 -0.49 -0.48 -15.75
N SER A 432 0.82 -0.63 -15.54
CA SER A 432 1.82 0.05 -16.38
C SER A 432 2.28 -0.77 -17.58
N LYS A 433 2.14 -2.10 -17.54
CA LYS A 433 2.51 -2.98 -18.66
C LYS A 433 1.68 -2.70 -19.91
N ASN A 434 2.11 -3.25 -21.05
CA ASN A 434 1.32 -3.11 -22.28
C ASN A 434 0.02 -3.92 -22.18
N LEU A 435 -0.97 -3.61 -23.00
CA LEU A 435 -2.31 -4.20 -22.90
C LEU A 435 -2.30 -5.73 -23.14
N LYS A 436 -1.35 -6.25 -23.93
CA LYS A 436 -1.19 -7.69 -24.14
C LYS A 436 -0.72 -8.40 -22.87
N GLU A 437 0.29 -7.86 -22.21
CA GLU A 437 0.77 -8.39 -20.92
C GLU A 437 -0.31 -8.28 -19.83
N LEU A 438 -1.07 -7.18 -19.80
CA LEU A 438 -2.17 -7.02 -18.83
C LEU A 438 -3.29 -8.03 -19.09
N LYS A 439 -3.66 -8.29 -20.36
CA LYS A 439 -4.60 -9.36 -20.72
C LYS A 439 -4.11 -10.71 -20.18
N GLU A 440 -2.85 -11.04 -20.41
CA GLU A 440 -2.25 -12.30 -19.97
C GLU A 440 -2.19 -12.43 -18.45
N VAL A 441 -1.87 -11.35 -17.71
CA VAL A 441 -1.95 -11.34 -16.24
C VAL A 441 -3.37 -11.62 -15.76
N MET A 442 -4.36 -10.94 -16.34
CA MET A 442 -5.76 -11.14 -15.95
C MET A 442 -6.26 -12.55 -16.27
N ASP A 443 -5.89 -13.11 -17.42
CA ASP A 443 -6.29 -14.47 -17.83
C ASP A 443 -5.71 -15.54 -16.88
N ARG A 444 -4.44 -15.40 -16.49
CA ARG A 444 -3.81 -16.32 -15.53
C ARG A 444 -4.41 -16.19 -14.13
N LEU A 445 -4.64 -14.97 -13.65
CA LEU A 445 -5.31 -14.72 -12.37
C LEU A 445 -6.74 -15.29 -12.36
N GLU A 446 -7.46 -15.18 -13.48
CA GLU A 446 -8.80 -15.72 -13.62
C GLU A 446 -8.83 -17.24 -13.58
N SER A 447 -7.87 -17.90 -14.24
CA SER A 447 -7.73 -19.35 -14.19
C SER A 447 -7.52 -19.85 -12.76
N THR A 448 -6.55 -19.29 -12.04
CA THR A 448 -6.24 -19.68 -10.66
C THR A 448 -7.41 -19.37 -9.72
N LEU A 449 -8.10 -18.25 -9.92
CA LEU A 449 -9.27 -17.88 -9.10
C LEU A 449 -10.42 -18.86 -9.30
N LEU A 450 -10.67 -19.26 -10.55
CA LEU A 450 -11.70 -20.23 -10.90
C LEU A 450 -11.42 -21.58 -10.23
N GLU A 451 -10.18 -22.07 -10.35
CA GLU A 451 -9.74 -23.33 -9.73
C GLU A 451 -9.91 -23.30 -8.21
N ALA A 452 -9.48 -22.21 -7.56
CA ALA A 452 -9.63 -22.04 -6.11
C ALA A 452 -11.10 -22.06 -5.67
N ARG A 453 -11.97 -21.34 -6.40
CA ARG A 453 -13.41 -21.30 -6.09
C ARG A 453 -14.10 -22.64 -6.32
N GLN A 454 -13.71 -23.39 -7.36
CA GLN A 454 -14.21 -24.73 -7.63
C GLN A 454 -13.82 -25.72 -6.54
N ALA A 455 -12.56 -25.70 -6.10
CA ALA A 455 -12.08 -26.53 -5.01
C ALA A 455 -12.84 -26.21 -3.71
N ARG A 456 -12.97 -24.92 -3.37
CA ARG A 456 -13.68 -24.46 -2.18
C ARG A 456 -15.17 -24.81 -2.20
N LYS A 457 -15.82 -24.72 -3.36
CA LYS A 457 -17.22 -25.15 -3.53
C LYS A 457 -17.37 -26.64 -3.19
N THR A 458 -16.46 -27.46 -3.70
CA THR A 458 -16.47 -28.92 -3.46
C THR A 458 -16.29 -29.24 -1.98
N GLU A 459 -15.35 -28.56 -1.31
CA GLU A 459 -15.09 -28.70 0.13
C GLU A 459 -16.30 -28.28 0.97
N LEU A 460 -16.88 -27.11 0.70
CA LEU A 460 -18.05 -26.60 1.40
C LEU A 460 -19.30 -27.47 1.19
N LEU A 461 -19.54 -27.96 -0.02
CA LEU A 461 -20.63 -28.90 -0.29
C LEU A 461 -20.46 -30.17 0.54
N THR A 462 -19.27 -30.78 0.49
CA THR A 462 -18.96 -32.00 1.25
C THR A 462 -19.21 -31.79 2.74
N HIS A 463 -18.71 -30.68 3.29
CA HIS A 463 -18.87 -30.35 4.70
C HIS A 463 -20.33 -30.06 5.06
N ASN A 464 -21.05 -29.29 4.26
CA ASN A 464 -22.46 -28.96 4.50
C ASN A 464 -23.34 -30.21 4.47
N TYR A 465 -23.16 -31.12 3.50
CA TYR A 465 -23.90 -32.38 3.49
C TYR A 465 -23.61 -33.24 4.74
N GLN A 466 -22.36 -33.28 5.21
CA GLN A 466 -21.99 -34.00 6.44
C GLN A 466 -22.63 -33.40 7.70
N GLN A 467 -22.68 -32.07 7.82
CA GLN A 467 -23.31 -31.42 8.98
C GLN A 467 -24.84 -31.48 8.90
N LEU A 468 -25.41 -31.37 7.70
CA LEU A 468 -26.85 -31.44 7.46
C LEU A 468 -27.45 -32.77 7.95
N GLN A 469 -26.73 -33.89 7.84
CA GLN A 469 -27.15 -35.19 8.37
C GLN A 469 -27.41 -35.21 9.89
N LYS A 470 -26.93 -34.21 10.62
CA LYS A 470 -27.09 -34.08 12.07
C LYS A 470 -28.33 -33.25 12.46
N ILE A 471 -29.00 -32.60 11.50
CA ILE A 471 -30.20 -31.79 11.76
C ILE A 471 -31.38 -32.73 12.00
N GLY A 472 -32.07 -32.54 13.13
CA GLY A 472 -33.24 -33.35 13.51
C GLY A 472 -34.57 -32.85 12.93
N ASP A 473 -34.66 -31.56 12.56
CA ASP A 473 -35.85 -30.97 11.93
C ASP A 473 -35.98 -31.43 10.47
N PRO A 474 -37.00 -32.25 10.12
CA PRO A 474 -37.15 -32.78 8.77
C PRO A 474 -37.46 -31.71 7.72
N THR A 475 -38.21 -30.67 8.08
CA THR A 475 -38.60 -29.60 7.14
C THR A 475 -37.39 -28.74 6.79
N LEU A 476 -36.62 -28.33 7.80
CA LEU A 476 -35.39 -27.58 7.59
C LEU A 476 -34.34 -28.40 6.83
N TYR A 477 -34.24 -29.71 7.13
CA TYR A 477 -33.37 -30.62 6.40
C TYR A 477 -33.71 -30.64 4.90
N GLU A 478 -34.98 -30.84 4.55
CA GLU A 478 -35.43 -30.90 3.16
C GLU A 478 -35.18 -29.57 2.42
N GLU A 479 -35.43 -28.43 3.07
CA GLU A 479 -35.19 -27.11 2.51
C GLU A 479 -33.69 -26.92 2.17
N ILE A 480 -32.81 -27.15 3.14
CA ILE A 480 -31.36 -26.99 2.95
C ILE A 480 -30.84 -28.00 1.92
N ASN A 481 -31.27 -29.26 1.99
CA ASN A 481 -30.86 -30.31 1.06
C ASN A 481 -31.24 -29.95 -0.40
N SER A 482 -32.46 -29.44 -0.61
CA SER A 482 -32.93 -28.98 -1.91
C SER A 482 -32.03 -27.87 -2.47
N ARG A 483 -31.68 -26.88 -1.65
CA ARG A 483 -30.79 -25.78 -2.05
C ARG A 483 -29.36 -26.25 -2.34
N LEU A 484 -28.80 -27.14 -1.50
CA LEU A 484 -27.49 -27.74 -1.77
C LEU A 484 -27.48 -28.50 -3.11
N ASN A 485 -28.52 -29.30 -3.39
CA ASN A 485 -28.64 -30.04 -4.66
C ASN A 485 -28.69 -29.11 -5.88
N GLN A 486 -29.39 -27.98 -5.79
CA GLN A 486 -29.40 -26.98 -6.87
C GLN A 486 -28.01 -26.39 -7.14
N ILE A 487 -27.20 -26.19 -6.09
CA ILE A 487 -25.85 -25.65 -6.21
C ILE A 487 -24.87 -26.71 -6.73
N THR A 488 -24.98 -27.98 -6.29
CA THR A 488 -24.03 -29.06 -6.57
C THR A 488 -23.66 -29.16 -8.05
N HIS A 489 -24.65 -29.20 -8.94
CA HIS A 489 -24.44 -29.38 -10.37
C HIS A 489 -24.23 -28.07 -11.16
N LYS A 490 -24.34 -26.91 -10.50
CA LYS A 490 -24.23 -25.60 -11.16
C LYS A 490 -22.77 -25.29 -11.53
N THR A 491 -22.47 -25.15 -12.81
CA THR A 491 -21.18 -24.67 -13.31
C THR A 491 -21.25 -23.18 -13.64
N GLY A 492 -20.12 -22.56 -13.97
CA GLY A 492 -20.10 -21.17 -14.40
C GLY A 492 -18.70 -20.57 -14.49
N ASP A 493 -18.66 -19.26 -14.65
CA ASP A 493 -17.44 -18.46 -14.57
C ASP A 493 -17.10 -18.10 -13.12
N CYS A 494 -16.01 -17.32 -12.94
CA CYS A 494 -15.56 -16.87 -11.63
C CYS A 494 -16.67 -16.19 -10.81
N LEU A 495 -17.46 -15.30 -11.42
CA LEU A 495 -18.51 -14.55 -10.74
C LEU A 495 -19.69 -15.43 -10.31
N SER A 496 -20.06 -16.39 -11.15
CA SER A 496 -21.04 -17.43 -10.82
C SER A 496 -20.58 -18.25 -9.61
N TYR A 497 -19.33 -18.70 -9.60
CA TYR A 497 -18.79 -19.43 -8.45
C TYR A 497 -18.69 -18.58 -7.18
N LYS A 498 -18.36 -17.29 -7.26
CA LYS A 498 -18.40 -16.37 -6.10
C LYS A 498 -19.81 -16.32 -5.48
N SER A 499 -20.82 -16.22 -6.33
CA SER A 499 -22.23 -16.19 -5.90
C SER A 499 -22.66 -17.51 -5.26
N GLN A 500 -22.25 -18.64 -5.82
CA GLN A 500 -22.50 -19.97 -5.25
C GLN A 500 -21.80 -20.16 -3.89
N LEU A 501 -20.54 -19.71 -3.74
CA LEU A 501 -19.82 -19.77 -2.47
C LEU A 501 -20.50 -18.93 -1.39
N LYS A 502 -20.99 -17.74 -1.74
CA LYS A 502 -21.76 -16.90 -0.81
C LYS A 502 -23.02 -17.63 -0.32
N GLU A 503 -23.74 -18.29 -1.22
CA GLU A 503 -24.91 -19.07 -0.85
C GLU A 503 -24.55 -20.28 0.03
N LEU A 504 -23.49 -21.03 -0.31
CA LEU A 504 -23.02 -22.16 0.48
C LEU A 504 -22.57 -21.77 1.88
N ASN A 505 -21.93 -20.62 2.06
CA ASN A 505 -21.57 -20.10 3.37
C ASN A 505 -22.80 -19.69 4.18
N SER A 506 -23.82 -19.10 3.54
CA SER A 506 -25.09 -18.79 4.20
C SER A 506 -25.82 -20.05 4.67
N LEU A 507 -25.86 -21.10 3.84
CA LEU A 507 -26.39 -22.40 4.22
C LEU A 507 -25.58 -23.03 5.35
N HIS A 508 -24.25 -22.98 5.27
CA HIS A 508 -23.36 -23.47 6.31
C HIS A 508 -23.65 -22.80 7.67
N HIS A 509 -23.74 -21.47 7.70
CA HIS A 509 -24.06 -20.73 8.91
C HIS A 509 -25.42 -21.13 9.48
N THR A 510 -26.42 -21.34 8.62
CA THR A 510 -27.76 -21.80 9.04
C THR A 510 -27.71 -23.19 9.66
N ILE A 511 -26.98 -24.13 9.05
CA ILE A 511 -26.77 -25.49 9.59
C ILE A 511 -26.10 -25.41 10.96
N MET A 512 -24.98 -24.70 11.06
CA MET A 512 -24.21 -24.61 12.30
C MET A 512 -25.00 -23.94 13.42
N LYS A 513 -25.73 -22.87 13.13
CA LYS A 513 -26.62 -22.20 14.10
C LYS A 513 -27.71 -23.13 14.63
N THR A 514 -28.28 -23.97 13.76
CA THR A 514 -29.31 -24.95 14.15
C THR A 514 -28.72 -26.02 15.06
N LEU A 515 -27.58 -26.61 14.68
CA LEU A 515 -26.90 -27.63 15.49
C LEU A 515 -26.47 -27.09 16.86
N LEU A 516 -26.08 -25.82 16.94
CA LEU A 516 -25.78 -25.15 18.20
C LEU A 516 -27.05 -24.87 19.03
N HIS A 517 -28.18 -24.58 18.38
CA HIS A 517 -29.45 -24.35 19.07
C HIS A 517 -30.05 -25.63 19.66
N ASP A 518 -29.86 -26.76 18.99
CA ASP A 518 -30.31 -28.10 19.40
C ASP A 518 -29.37 -28.78 20.41
N SER A 519 -28.26 -28.14 20.76
CA SER A 519 -27.32 -28.60 21.78
C SER A 519 -27.90 -28.37 23.20
N PRO A 520 -27.82 -29.35 24.12
CA PRO A 520 -28.34 -29.22 25.49
C PRO A 520 -27.53 -28.31 26.44
N GLU A 521 -26.49 -27.62 25.96
CA GLU A 521 -25.59 -26.77 26.76
C GLU A 521 -25.92 -25.26 26.67
N PRO A 522 -25.58 -24.45 27.71
CA PRO A 522 -26.01 -23.05 27.78
C PRO A 522 -25.38 -22.17 26.71
N LYS A 523 -26.25 -21.36 26.09
CA LYS A 523 -25.98 -20.49 24.94
C LYS A 523 -25.19 -19.24 25.37
N ILE A 524 -23.98 -19.06 24.83
CA ILE A 524 -23.26 -17.78 24.80
C ILE A 524 -22.92 -17.52 23.33
N PHE A 525 -23.53 -16.51 22.71
CA PHE A 525 -23.28 -16.14 21.32
C PHE A 525 -22.68 -14.72 21.23
N PRO A 526 -21.64 -14.53 20.43
CA PRO A 526 -21.32 -13.26 19.79
C PRO A 526 -21.80 -13.26 18.33
N GLU A 527 -22.34 -12.13 17.87
CA GLU A 527 -22.71 -11.90 16.47
C GLU A 527 -21.46 -11.65 15.62
N GLU A 528 -21.29 -12.40 14.52
CA GLU A 528 -20.25 -12.14 13.51
C GLU A 528 -20.55 -10.84 12.76
N LYS A 529 -19.68 -9.83 12.92
CA LYS A 529 -19.61 -8.69 12.00
C LYS A 529 -18.49 -8.93 10.99
N GLU A 530 -18.88 -9.03 9.72
CA GLU A 530 -18.04 -9.16 8.53
C GLU A 530 -17.09 -7.95 8.26
N LYS A 531 -16.83 -7.09 9.27
CA LYS A 531 -16.08 -5.83 9.14
C LYS A 531 -14.67 -5.85 9.74
N GLU A 532 -14.22 -6.92 10.38
CA GLU A 532 -12.94 -6.90 11.12
C GLU A 532 -11.72 -7.49 10.39
N ARG A 533 -11.87 -7.98 9.14
CA ARG A 533 -10.74 -8.54 8.36
C ARG A 533 -9.66 -7.53 7.93
N ILE A 534 -9.84 -6.23 8.19
CA ILE A 534 -8.98 -5.18 7.61
C ILE A 534 -7.79 -4.81 8.52
N LEU A 535 -7.77 -5.22 9.79
CA LEU A 535 -6.79 -4.71 10.75
C LEU A 535 -5.58 -5.65 10.96
N ALA A 536 -4.39 -5.05 10.94
CA ALA A 536 -3.20 -5.60 11.58
C ALA A 536 -3.14 -5.08 13.05
N PRO A 537 -2.61 -5.86 14.02
CA PRO A 537 -2.46 -5.38 15.39
C PRO A 537 -1.51 -4.18 15.45
N ARG A 538 -1.76 -3.27 16.39
CA ARG A 538 -0.88 -2.13 16.69
C ARG A 538 0.56 -2.62 16.85
N PHE A 539 1.49 -2.02 16.09
CA PHE A 539 2.91 -2.37 16.10
C PHE A 539 3.52 -2.15 17.49
N PHE A 540 3.63 -3.23 18.27
CA PHE A 540 4.51 -3.32 19.42
C PHE A 540 5.78 -4.07 19.03
N ASN A 541 6.88 -3.77 19.72
CA ASN A 541 8.18 -4.40 19.50
C ASN A 541 8.05 -5.92 19.68
N THR A 542 8.60 -6.73 18.76
CA THR A 542 8.35 -8.19 18.72
C THR A 542 8.79 -8.94 19.99
N GLY A 543 9.72 -8.36 20.77
CA GLY A 543 10.13 -8.87 22.07
C GLY A 543 9.12 -8.63 23.21
N GLU A 544 8.39 -7.51 23.20
CA GLU A 544 7.40 -7.14 24.23
C GLU A 544 6.06 -7.84 24.01
N VAL A 545 5.67 -8.09 22.75
CA VAL A 545 4.45 -8.85 22.43
C VAL A 545 4.53 -10.29 22.96
N SER A 546 5.72 -10.89 22.96
CA SER A 546 5.96 -12.25 23.44
C SER A 546 5.78 -12.39 24.96
N CYS A 547 6.21 -11.40 25.75
CA CYS A 547 6.09 -11.47 27.21
C CYS A 547 4.66 -11.19 27.68
N VAL A 548 3.98 -10.21 27.06
CA VAL A 548 2.57 -9.89 27.36
C VAL A 548 1.67 -11.05 26.96
N LYS A 549 1.89 -11.66 25.79
CA LYS A 549 1.10 -12.80 25.32
C LYS A 549 1.18 -13.98 26.30
N LYS A 550 2.39 -14.34 26.76
CA LYS A 550 2.58 -15.41 27.76
C LYS A 550 1.89 -15.10 29.08
N GLN A 551 1.86 -13.84 29.49
CA GLN A 551 1.18 -13.42 30.72
C GLN A 551 -0.34 -13.53 30.59
N VAL A 552 -0.90 -13.07 29.47
CA VAL A 552 -2.35 -13.18 29.19
C VAL A 552 -2.78 -14.65 29.02
N ASP A 553 -1.94 -15.48 28.40
CA ASP A 553 -2.19 -16.93 28.28
C ASP A 553 -2.23 -17.62 29.65
N LYS A 554 -1.34 -17.22 30.58
CA LYS A 554 -1.34 -17.75 31.94
C LYS A 554 -2.59 -17.30 32.73
N GLU A 555 -2.95 -16.03 32.61
CA GLU A 555 -4.16 -15.50 33.26
C GLU A 555 -5.44 -16.12 32.72
N TRP A 556 -5.46 -16.50 31.44
CA TRP A 556 -6.57 -17.24 30.85
C TRP A 556 -6.79 -18.58 31.55
N GLU A 557 -5.72 -19.35 31.78
CA GLU A 557 -5.80 -20.61 32.51
C GLU A 557 -6.27 -20.42 33.96
N GLU A 558 -5.81 -19.36 34.65
CA GLU A 558 -6.23 -19.01 36.01
C GLU A 558 -7.72 -18.60 36.06
N PHE A 559 -8.17 -17.83 35.07
CA PHE A 559 -9.57 -17.43 34.91
C PHE A 559 -10.48 -18.63 34.66
N LEU A 560 -10.05 -19.57 33.81
CA LEU A 560 -10.79 -20.80 33.55
C LEU A 560 -10.88 -21.69 34.79
N ASP A 561 -9.77 -21.87 35.51
CA ASP A 561 -9.74 -22.65 36.75
C ASP A 561 -10.65 -22.05 37.82
N LYS A 562 -10.71 -20.71 37.92
CA LYS A 562 -11.59 -20.00 38.87
C LYS A 562 -13.06 -20.08 38.49
N THR A 563 -13.36 -20.04 37.19
CA THR A 563 -14.74 -19.93 36.68
C THR A 563 -15.41 -21.29 36.49
N PHE A 564 -14.66 -22.29 36.04
CA PHE A 564 -15.19 -23.60 35.64
C PHE A 564 -14.61 -24.78 36.44
N GLY A 565 -13.65 -24.54 37.34
CA GLY A 565 -12.96 -25.59 38.07
C GLY A 565 -11.92 -26.33 37.23
N LYS A 566 -10.99 -27.02 37.90
CA LYS A 566 -9.78 -27.58 37.25
C LYS A 566 -10.03 -28.79 36.34
N GLU A 567 -11.12 -29.53 36.54
CA GLU A 567 -11.31 -30.85 35.89
C GLU A 567 -12.57 -30.96 35.01
N GLY A 568 -13.24 -29.84 34.70
CA GLY A 568 -14.48 -29.83 33.91
C GLY A 568 -14.30 -29.94 32.38
N THR A 569 -15.25 -30.57 31.69
CA THR A 569 -15.28 -30.68 30.22
C THR A 569 -15.33 -29.31 29.53
N VAL A 570 -16.11 -28.37 30.07
CA VAL A 570 -16.20 -26.97 29.58
C VAL A 570 -14.85 -26.26 29.69
N ARG A 571 -14.12 -26.45 30.80
CA ARG A 571 -12.77 -25.88 30.98
C ARG A 571 -11.79 -26.37 29.92
N LYS A 572 -11.83 -27.67 29.58
CA LYS A 572 -10.97 -28.25 28.53
C LYS A 572 -11.31 -27.69 27.14
N LEU A 573 -12.60 -27.49 26.85
CA LEU A 573 -13.05 -26.90 25.59
C LEU A 573 -12.61 -25.44 25.46
N MET A 574 -12.78 -24.65 26.54
CA MET A 574 -12.40 -23.24 26.57
C MET A 574 -10.88 -23.01 26.57
N ALA A 575 -10.09 -23.92 27.15
CA ALA A 575 -8.62 -23.83 27.13
C ALA A 575 -8.05 -23.92 25.70
N GLY A 576 -8.77 -24.57 24.78
CA GLY A 576 -8.37 -24.70 23.37
C GLY A 576 -8.61 -23.46 22.51
N LEU A 577 -9.26 -22.42 23.03
CA LEU A 577 -9.60 -21.23 22.27
C LEU A 577 -8.36 -20.37 21.98
N SER A 578 -8.30 -19.85 20.75
CA SER A 578 -7.34 -18.84 20.31
C SER A 578 -7.56 -17.50 21.04
N ALA A 579 -6.57 -16.60 20.97
CA ALA A 579 -6.66 -15.31 21.66
C ALA A 579 -7.88 -14.48 21.22
N ASP A 580 -8.22 -14.53 19.94
CA ASP A 580 -9.36 -13.79 19.39
C ASP A 580 -10.69 -14.42 19.85
N GLU A 581 -10.79 -15.75 19.85
CA GLU A 581 -11.97 -16.46 20.37
C GLU A 581 -12.19 -16.23 21.86
N ARG A 582 -11.12 -16.02 22.66
CA ARG A 582 -11.25 -15.67 24.07
C ARG A 582 -11.86 -14.29 24.26
N LEU A 583 -11.53 -13.31 23.41
CA LEU A 583 -12.05 -11.94 23.53
C LEU A 583 -13.56 -11.87 23.30
N GLU A 584 -14.13 -12.88 22.65
CA GLU A 584 -15.57 -13.05 22.48
C GLU A 584 -16.31 -13.48 23.76
N ILE A 585 -15.58 -13.88 24.80
CA ILE A 585 -16.14 -14.28 26.09
C ILE A 585 -16.31 -13.05 26.98
N VAL A 586 -17.55 -12.60 27.18
CA VAL A 586 -17.88 -11.37 27.92
C VAL A 586 -17.23 -11.33 29.31
N PRO A 587 -17.33 -12.37 30.16
CA PRO A 587 -16.67 -12.36 31.48
C PRO A 587 -15.13 -12.23 31.41
N TRP A 588 -14.50 -12.72 30.34
CA TRP A 588 -13.06 -12.60 30.13
C TRP A 588 -12.67 -11.19 29.67
N ARG A 589 -13.49 -10.59 28.80
CA ARG A 589 -13.32 -9.21 28.34
C ARG A 589 -13.45 -8.22 29.51
N GLU A 590 -14.42 -8.44 30.39
CA GLU A 590 -14.59 -7.66 31.62
C GLU A 590 -13.41 -7.85 32.59
N HIS A 591 -12.91 -9.09 32.72
CA HIS A 591 -11.71 -9.37 33.49
C HIS A 591 -10.50 -8.58 32.95
N LEU A 592 -10.26 -8.61 31.64
CA LEU A 592 -9.17 -7.85 31.00
C LEU A 592 -9.36 -6.32 31.17
N ALA A 593 -10.59 -5.82 31.06
CA ALA A 593 -10.91 -4.40 31.24
C ALA A 593 -10.72 -3.92 32.70
N SER A 594 -10.83 -4.83 33.66
CA SER A 594 -10.58 -4.55 35.09
C SER A 594 -9.10 -4.55 35.48
N ARG A 595 -8.20 -4.91 34.56
CA ARG A 595 -6.75 -4.92 34.81
C ARG A 595 -6.21 -3.48 34.86
N PRO A 596 -5.24 -3.19 35.75
CA PRO A 596 -4.41 -2.01 35.61
C PRO A 596 -3.75 -2.03 34.22
N PRO A 597 -3.63 -0.89 33.51
CA PRO A 597 -3.00 -0.87 32.20
C PRO A 597 -1.56 -1.37 32.31
N LEU A 598 -1.26 -2.47 31.63
CA LEU A 598 0.12 -2.90 31.40
C LEU A 598 0.71 -2.01 30.30
N ALA A 599 1.97 -1.62 30.50
CA ALA A 599 2.74 -0.68 29.68
C ALA A 599 2.72 -0.99 28.18
#